data_AF-A0A7X8WX62-F1
#
_entry.id   AF-A0A7X8WX62-F1
#
_cell.length_a   1.000
_cell.length_b   1.000
_cell.length_c   1.000
_cell.angle_alpha   90.00
_cell.angle_beta   90.00
_cell.angle_gamma   90.00
#
_symmetry.space_group_name_H-M   'P 1'
#
loop_
_entity.id
_entity.type
_entity.pdbx_description
1 polymer ?
#
loop_
_entity_poly.entity_id
_entity_poly.type
_entity_poly.pdbx_seq_one_letter_code
_entity_poly.pdbx_strand_id
1 'polypeptide(L)'
;MNFSKVQVETKEPYLVVKHKLFKVPCADYEGTLRSYLDPYKEEAVQEYVSNYLAWAEDPGIVGLVGVEKKGEHVIIDAAVRYEAKK
;
A
#
# COMPACT_ATOMS: atom_id res chain seq x y z
N MET A 1 -9.86 10.33 -27.20
CA MET A 1 -10.33 9.07 -26.59
C MET A 1 -11.85 9.15 -26.46
N ASN A 2 -12.59 8.09 -26.80
CA ASN A 2 -14.05 8.02 -26.67
C ASN A 2 -14.43 7.14 -25.48
N PHE A 3 -15.12 7.69 -24.49
CA PHE A 3 -15.48 7.02 -23.22
C PHE A 3 -16.96 6.62 -23.15
N SER A 4 -17.72 6.69 -24.25
CA SER A 4 -19.17 6.44 -24.25
C SER A 4 -19.61 5.02 -23.87
N LYS A 5 -18.67 4.07 -23.80
CA LYS A 5 -18.92 2.68 -23.37
C LYS A 5 -18.45 2.41 -21.93
N VAL A 6 -17.92 3.40 -21.22
CA VAL A 6 -17.49 3.23 -19.83
C VAL A 6 -18.72 3.17 -18.93
N GLN A 7 -18.87 2.08 -18.21
CA GLN A 7 -19.85 1.94 -17.14
C GLN A 7 -19.14 2.15 -15.80
N VAL A 8 -19.75 2.95 -14.92
CA VAL A 8 -19.22 3.22 -13.58
C VAL A 8 -20.15 2.57 -12.57
N GLU A 9 -19.63 1.59 -11.84
CA GLU A 9 -20.29 1.01 -10.67
C GLU A 9 -19.47 1.37 -9.43
N THR A 10 -20.05 2.18 -8.54
CA THR A 10 -19.42 2.51 -7.26
C THR A 10 -19.94 1.58 -6.18
N LYS A 11 -19.03 0.95 -5.45
CA LYS A 11 -19.35 0.18 -4.25
C LYS A 11 -19.44 1.08 -3.00
N GLU A 12 -19.82 2.35 -3.13
CA GLU A 12 -20.09 3.19 -1.96
C GLU A 12 -21.42 2.76 -1.33
N PRO A 13 -21.56 2.66 0.02
CA PRO A 13 -20.60 2.95 1.08
C PRO A 13 -19.78 1.72 1.55
N TYR A 14 -19.72 0.65 0.77
CA TYR A 14 -19.16 -0.66 1.16
C TYR A 14 -17.64 -0.69 1.34
N LEU A 15 -16.91 0.37 1.01
CA LEU A 15 -15.45 0.44 1.18
C LEU A 15 -15.04 1.67 1.98
N VAL A 16 -14.17 1.46 2.97
CA VAL A 16 -13.50 2.53 3.73
C VAL A 16 -12.01 2.50 3.41
N VAL A 17 -11.46 3.64 3.02
CA VAL A 17 -10.01 3.82 2.84
C VAL A 17 -9.42 4.40 4.12
N LYS A 18 -8.37 3.78 4.64
CA LYS A 18 -7.58 4.30 5.76
C LYS A 18 -6.13 4.47 5.31
N HIS A 19 -5.53 5.60 5.65
CA HIS A 19 -4.10 5.81 5.48
C HIS A 19 -3.34 5.17 6.64
N LYS A 20 -2.34 4.35 6.31
CA LYS A 20 -1.40 3.78 7.28
C LYS A 20 -0.01 4.36 7.02
N LEU A 21 0.52 5.04 8.02
CA LEU A 21 1.87 5.58 8.01
C LEU A 21 2.83 4.58 8.68
N PHE A 22 3.81 4.12 7.91
CA PHE A 22 4.89 3.28 8.39
C PHE A 22 6.16 4.10 8.51
N LYS A 23 6.93 3.82 9.57
CA LYS A 23 8.30 4.29 9.74
C LYS A 23 9.17 3.07 9.99
N VAL A 24 10.01 2.74 9.03
CA VAL A 24 10.78 1.50 9.02
C VAL A 24 12.26 1.83 8.93
N PRO A 25 13.16 1.19 9.70
CA PRO A 25 14.60 1.32 9.49
C PRO A 25 14.97 0.90 8.05
N CYS A 26 15.85 1.66 7.39
CA CYS A 26 16.24 1.38 6.01
C CYS A 26 16.82 -0.04 5.85
N ALA A 27 17.62 -0.50 6.81
CA ALA A 27 18.22 -1.84 6.77
C ALA A 27 17.16 -2.95 6.73
N ASP A 28 16.10 -2.82 7.53
CA ASP A 28 15.04 -3.81 7.61
C ASP A 28 14.17 -3.79 6.34
N TYR A 29 13.86 -2.58 5.85
CA TYR A 29 13.08 -2.38 4.63
C TYR A 29 13.79 -2.96 3.39
N GLU A 30 15.03 -2.54 3.16
CA GLU A 30 15.84 -3.00 2.02
C GLU A 30 16.18 -4.49 2.14
N GLY A 31 16.37 -5.00 3.36
CA GLY A 31 16.57 -6.43 3.62
C GLY A 31 15.36 -7.29 3.25
N THR A 32 14.15 -6.80 3.54
CA THR A 32 12.89 -7.48 3.19
C THR A 32 12.68 -7.53 1.67
N LEU A 33 13.05 -6.45 0.97
CA LEU A 33 12.84 -6.30 -0.47
C LEU A 33 14.08 -6.60 -1.32
N ARG A 34 15.05 -7.35 -0.78
CA ARG A 34 16.34 -7.63 -1.45
C ARG A 34 16.23 -8.31 -2.82
N SER A 35 15.10 -8.93 -3.14
CA SER A 35 14.81 -9.55 -4.43
C SER A 35 14.45 -8.54 -5.53
N TYR A 36 14.11 -7.30 -5.15
CA TYR A 36 13.78 -6.24 -6.09
C TYR A 36 15.04 -5.52 -6.58
N LEU A 37 15.05 -5.19 -7.87
CA LEU A 37 16.10 -4.36 -8.46
C LEU A 37 16.11 -2.94 -7.86
N ASP A 38 14.93 -2.43 -7.53
CA ASP A 38 14.75 -1.15 -6.86
C ASP A 38 13.63 -1.28 -5.81
N PRO A 39 13.96 -1.34 -4.51
CA PRO A 39 12.99 -1.52 -3.44
C PRO A 39 12.14 -0.28 -3.19
N TYR A 40 12.42 0.86 -3.83
CA TYR A 40 11.68 2.11 -3.67
C TYR A 40 10.65 2.35 -4.78
N LYS A 41 10.51 1.43 -5.74
CA LYS A 41 9.42 1.47 -6.71
C LYS A 41 8.09 1.10 -6.08
N GLU A 42 7.01 1.63 -6.64
CA GLU A 42 5.65 1.46 -6.13
C GLU A 42 5.31 -0.02 -5.90
N GLU A 43 5.68 -0.91 -6.82
CA GLU A 43 5.35 -2.33 -6.72
C GLU A 43 6.05 -3.01 -5.53
N ALA A 44 7.29 -2.62 -5.24
CA ALA A 44 8.05 -3.16 -4.12
C ALA A 44 7.52 -2.63 -2.78
N VAL A 45 7.15 -1.35 -2.74
CA VAL A 45 6.52 -0.72 -1.56
C VAL A 45 5.15 -1.34 -1.28
N GLN A 46 4.35 -1.59 -2.33
CA GLN A 46 3.05 -2.28 -2.22
C GLN A 46 3.24 -3.70 -1.69
N GLU A 47 4.23 -4.45 -2.18
CA GLU A 47 4.53 -5.79 -1.66
C GLU A 47 4.93 -5.75 -0.19
N TYR A 48 5.79 -4.80 0.22
CA TYR A 48 6.15 -4.64 1.64
C TYR A 48 4.92 -4.43 2.52
N VAL A 49 4.03 -3.51 2.13
CA VAL A 49 2.80 -3.22 2.88
C VAL A 49 1.86 -4.43 2.87
N SER A 50 1.72 -5.11 1.73
CA SER A 50 0.90 -6.32 1.60
C SER A 50 1.40 -7.44 2.54
N ASN A 51 2.71 -7.66 2.57
CA ASN A 51 3.34 -8.65 3.46
C ASN A 51 3.13 -8.29 4.93
N TYR A 52 3.24 -7.01 5.28
CA TYR A 52 2.93 -6.53 6.63
C TYR A 52 1.47 -6.79 7.01
N LEU A 53 0.52 -6.47 6.14
CA LEU A 53 -0.91 -6.68 6.40
C LEU A 53 -1.22 -8.17 6.58
N ALA A 54 -0.64 -9.03 5.74
CA ALA A 54 -0.77 -10.48 5.88
C ALA A 54 -0.20 -11.01 7.21
N TRP A 55 0.99 -10.54 7.61
CA TRP A 55 1.59 -10.90 8.89
C TRP A 55 0.76 -10.43 10.09
N ALA A 56 0.17 -9.24 9.99
CA ALA A 56 -0.68 -8.67 11.04
C ALA A 56 -2.11 -9.24 11.06
N GLU A 57 -2.43 -10.21 10.20
CA GLU A 57 -3.79 -10.74 9.99
C GLU A 57 -4.81 -9.62 9.70
N ASP A 58 -4.36 -8.55 9.05
CA ASP A 58 -5.17 -7.40 8.69
C ASP A 58 -5.83 -7.65 7.32
N PRO A 59 -7.18 -7.67 7.22
CA PRO A 59 -7.88 -7.97 5.98
C PRO A 59 -7.84 -6.82 4.95
N GLY A 60 -7.13 -5.73 5.27
CA GLY A 60 -6.98 -4.58 4.41
C GLY A 60 -6.30 -4.92 3.08
N ILE A 61 -6.75 -4.26 2.02
CA ILE A 61 -6.16 -4.40 0.69
C ILE A 61 -5.40 -3.12 0.37
N VAL A 62 -4.08 -3.24 0.19
CA VAL A 62 -3.22 -2.12 -0.20
C VAL A 62 -3.67 -1.53 -1.55
N GLY A 63 -3.62 -0.21 -1.65
CA GLY A 63 -3.86 0.56 -2.86
C GLY A 63 -2.64 1.41 -3.19
N LEU A 64 -2.86 2.71 -3.42
CA LEU A 64 -1.78 3.64 -3.69
C LEU A 64 -0.84 3.75 -2.48
N VAL A 65 0.45 3.80 -2.76
CA VAL A 65 1.50 4.00 -1.75
C VAL A 65 2.40 5.17 -2.13
N GLY A 66 2.80 5.96 -1.14
CA GLY A 66 3.90 6.91 -1.23
C GLY A 66 5.07 6.43 -0.39
N VAL A 67 6.30 6.62 -0.87
CA VAL A 67 7.52 6.27 -0.13
C VAL A 67 8.51 7.43 -0.13
N GLU A 68 9.12 7.67 1.02
CA GLU A 68 10.16 8.69 1.19
C GLU A 68 11.26 8.18 2.13
N LYS A 69 12.52 8.31 1.72
CA LYS A 69 13.68 8.02 2.59
C LYS A 69 14.04 9.27 3.40
N LYS A 70 13.99 9.17 4.73
CA LYS A 70 14.41 10.22 5.68
C LYS A 70 15.52 9.72 6.59
N GLY A 71 16.75 10.01 6.20
CA GLY A 71 17.95 9.55 6.92
C GLY A 71 18.00 8.02 6.97
N GLU A 72 18.02 7.45 8.18
CA GLU A 72 18.06 6.01 8.41
C GLU A 72 16.70 5.31 8.39
N HIS A 73 15.64 6.03 8.02
CA HIS A 73 14.29 5.48 7.96
C HIS A 73 13.64 5.66 6.59
N VAL A 74 12.78 4.72 6.24
CA VAL A 74 11.81 4.80 5.15
C VAL A 74 10.44 5.12 5.74
N ILE A 75 9.80 6.16 5.21
CA ILE A 75 8.43 6.54 5.53
C ILE A 75 7.54 6.08 4.38
N ILE A 76 6.49 5.32 4.71
CA ILE A 76 5.52 4.83 3.73
C ILE A 76 4.15 5.35 4.14
N ASP A 77 3.43 6.00 3.22
CA ASP A 77 2.00 6.29 3.36
C ASP A 77 1.22 5.35 2.44
N ALA A 78 0.47 4.41 3.02
CA ALA A 78 -0.31 3.46 2.27
C ALA A 78 -1.81 3.72 2.43
N ALA A 79 -2.50 3.89 1.31
CA ALA A 79 -3.95 3.84 1.27
C ALA A 79 -4.41 2.37 1.33
N VAL A 80 -5.06 1.97 2.42
CA VAL A 80 -5.55 0.61 2.63
C VAL A 80 -7.07 0.59 2.62
N ARG A 81 -7.65 -0.25 1.77
CA ARG A 81 -9.09 -0.42 1.61
C ARG A 81 -9.60 -1.51 2.53
N TYR A 82 -10.77 -1.27 3.13
CA TYR A 82 -11.48 -2.19 4.00
C TYR A 82 -12.91 -2.33 3.54
N GLU A 83 -13.49 -3.51 3.71
CA GLU A 83 -14.95 -3.65 3.65
C GLU A 83 -15.58 -2.88 4.82
N ALA A 84 -16.53 -2.00 4.51
CA ALA A 84 -17.34 -1.35 5.52
C ALA A 84 -18.22 -2.43 6.19
N LYS A 85 -18.06 -2.60 7.51
CA LYS A 85 -19.00 -3.43 8.28
C LYS A 85 -20.40 -2.81 8.15
N LYS A 86 -21.37 -3.62 7.72
CA LYS A 86 -22.80 -3.26 7.70
C LYS A 86 -23.31 -2.99 9.10
#